data_AF-A0A7X7NIU9-F1
#
_entry.id   AF-A0A7X7NIU9-F1
#
_cell.length_a   1.000
_cell.length_b   1.000
_cell.length_c   1.000
_cell.angle_alpha   90.00
_cell.angle_beta   90.00
_cell.angle_gamma   90.00
#
_symmetry.space_group_name_H-M   'P 1'
#
loop_
_entity.id
_entity.type
_entity.pdbx_description
1 polymer ?
#
loop_
_entity_poly.entity_id
_entity_poly.type
_entity_poly.pdbx_seq_one_letter_code
_entity_poly.pdbx_strand_id
1 'polypeptide(L)'
;TGRFVVGGPHGDSGVTGRKIIVDTYGGYGAHGGGAFSGKDPSKVDRSAAYAARWVAKNIVAAGLATHCEIQFSYAIGVAKPISIHVDTYETGKLSDHKICEIINKLFDLRPAAIIKSLDLKRPIYRETARNGHFGRELPNFTWEKTNMVDAIRKEAGI
;
A
#
# COMPACT_ATOMS: atom_id res chain seq x y z
N THR A 1 -13.27 31.24 6.96
CA THR A 1 -13.67 32.37 6.09
C THR A 1 -14.94 33.08 6.57
N GLY A 2 -15.52 32.76 7.74
CA GLY A 2 -16.80 33.31 8.19
C GLY A 2 -17.85 32.20 8.34
N ARG A 3 -18.98 32.31 7.63
CA ARG A 3 -20.11 31.38 7.74
C ARG A 3 -20.08 30.32 6.62
N PHE A 4 -20.34 29.06 6.94
CA PHE A 4 -20.35 27.93 5.98
C PHE A 4 -21.68 27.17 6.07
N VAL A 5 -22.70 27.63 5.30
CA VAL A 5 -24.05 27.03 5.28
C VAL A 5 -24.26 26.15 4.05
N VAL A 6 -23.75 26.59 2.90
CA VAL A 6 -23.87 25.88 1.62
C VAL A 6 -22.63 25.03 1.42
N GLY A 7 -22.79 23.74 1.16
CA GLY A 7 -21.67 22.80 0.94
C GLY A 7 -22.08 21.59 0.11
N GLY A 8 -21.22 20.57 0.08
CA GLY A 8 -21.42 19.37 -0.73
C GLY A 8 -21.38 19.65 -2.24
N PRO A 9 -21.93 18.75 -3.08
CA PRO A 9 -21.91 18.89 -4.54
C PRO A 9 -22.57 20.17 -5.08
N HIS A 10 -23.44 20.81 -4.29
CA HIS A 10 -24.04 22.09 -4.65
C HIS A 10 -23.03 23.24 -4.58
N GLY A 11 -22.04 23.17 -3.67
CA GLY A 11 -21.03 24.21 -3.48
C GLY A 11 -19.73 23.98 -4.26
N ASP A 12 -19.40 22.72 -4.60
CA ASP A 12 -18.21 22.37 -5.37
C ASP A 12 -18.37 21.01 -6.08
N SER A 13 -17.77 20.87 -7.26
CA SER A 13 -17.84 19.63 -8.04
C SER A 13 -16.78 18.62 -7.59
N GLY A 14 -17.24 17.45 -7.13
CA GLY A 14 -16.37 16.34 -6.76
C GLY A 14 -16.24 15.30 -7.88
N VAL A 15 -15.03 14.78 -8.08
CA VAL A 15 -14.78 13.63 -8.97
C VAL A 15 -13.89 12.60 -8.30
N THR A 16 -14.08 11.32 -8.67
CA THR A 16 -13.31 10.19 -8.15
C THR A 16 -11.81 10.38 -8.37
N GLY A 17 -11.00 10.08 -7.35
CA GLY A 17 -9.54 10.15 -7.46
C GLY A 17 -8.92 11.54 -7.30
N ARG A 18 -9.65 12.53 -6.77
CA ARG A 18 -9.11 13.88 -6.48
C ARG A 18 -8.67 14.08 -5.02
N LYS A 19 -8.46 12.97 -4.31
CA LYS A 19 -8.02 12.94 -2.90
C LYS A 19 -6.96 11.87 -2.64
N ILE A 20 -6.19 11.48 -3.66
CA ILE A 20 -5.20 10.38 -3.56
C ILE A 20 -4.16 10.56 -2.45
N ILE A 21 -3.77 11.79 -2.12
CA ILE A 21 -2.84 12.07 -1.01
C ILE A 21 -3.54 11.93 0.35
N VAL A 22 -4.82 12.30 0.44
CA VAL A 22 -5.66 12.08 1.64
C VAL A 22 -5.95 10.59 1.83
N ASP A 23 -6.14 9.85 0.74
CA ASP A 23 -6.38 8.41 0.75
C ASP A 23 -5.15 7.61 1.25
N THR A 24 -3.95 8.19 1.14
CA THR A 24 -2.66 7.52 1.42
C THR A 24 -1.95 8.09 2.64
N TYR A 25 -0.83 8.79 2.45
CA TYR A 25 0.13 9.13 3.50
C TYR A 25 0.15 10.63 3.83
N GLY A 26 -0.83 11.42 3.37
CA GLY A 26 -0.93 12.83 3.73
C GLY A 26 0.24 13.70 3.26
N GLY A 27 1.00 13.25 2.25
CA GLY A 27 2.18 13.92 1.73
C GLY A 27 3.50 13.48 2.38
N TYR A 28 3.46 12.56 3.36
CA TYR A 28 4.66 12.05 4.02
C TYR A 28 5.41 11.00 3.18
N GLY A 29 4.71 10.28 2.30
CA GLY A 29 5.31 9.31 1.37
C GLY A 29 5.04 9.68 -0.08
N ALA A 30 5.87 9.18 -0.99
CA ALA A 30 5.71 9.37 -2.42
C ALA A 30 4.43 8.69 -2.95
N HIS A 31 3.90 9.19 -4.07
CA HIS A 31 2.68 8.67 -4.68
C HIS A 31 2.84 8.47 -6.19
N GLY A 32 2.57 7.25 -6.68
CA GLY A 32 2.71 6.89 -8.10
C GLY A 32 1.62 7.43 -9.05
N GLY A 33 0.65 8.19 -8.51
CA GLY A 33 -0.38 8.92 -9.27
C GLY A 33 -1.71 8.19 -9.47
N GLY A 34 -1.75 6.86 -9.37
CA GLY A 34 -2.97 6.07 -9.55
C GLY A 34 -4.02 6.25 -8.44
N ALA A 35 -5.25 6.62 -8.80
CA ALA A 35 -6.37 6.65 -7.85
C ALA A 35 -6.86 5.25 -7.46
N PHE A 36 -7.52 5.11 -6.31
CA PHE A 36 -8.04 3.81 -5.84
C PHE A 36 -9.50 3.56 -6.19
N SER A 37 -10.41 4.41 -5.71
CA SER A 37 -11.88 4.20 -5.80
C SER A 37 -12.39 3.99 -7.23
N GLY A 38 -13.36 3.08 -7.40
CA GLY A 38 -13.91 2.70 -8.71
C GLY A 38 -13.15 1.61 -9.49
N LYS A 39 -11.97 1.18 -9.01
CA LYS A 39 -11.15 0.14 -9.67
C LYS A 39 -11.32 -1.23 -9.00
N ASP A 40 -11.48 -2.30 -9.76
CA ASP A 40 -11.38 -3.67 -9.22
C ASP A 40 -9.90 -4.05 -8.96
N PRO A 41 -9.60 -5.10 -8.18
CA PRO A 41 -8.23 -5.36 -7.73
C PRO A 41 -7.28 -5.89 -8.81
N SER A 42 -7.74 -6.14 -10.05
CA SER A 42 -6.82 -6.36 -11.18
C SER A 42 -6.04 -5.11 -11.56
N LYS A 43 -6.47 -3.92 -11.12
CA LYS A 43 -5.80 -2.65 -11.40
C LYS A 43 -4.71 -2.41 -10.37
N VAL A 44 -3.46 -2.53 -10.80
CA VAL A 44 -2.27 -2.44 -9.94
C VAL A 44 -2.17 -1.12 -9.19
N ASP A 45 -2.75 -0.03 -9.71
CA ASP A 45 -2.89 1.24 -8.98
C ASP A 45 -3.46 1.05 -7.57
N ARG A 46 -4.41 0.13 -7.40
CA ARG A 46 -4.96 -0.21 -6.08
C ARG A 46 -4.24 -1.38 -5.45
N SER A 47 -4.19 -2.52 -6.15
CA SER A 47 -3.71 -3.76 -5.53
C SER A 47 -2.23 -3.72 -5.19
N ALA A 48 -1.38 -3.16 -6.04
CA ALA A 48 0.04 -3.01 -5.75
C ALA A 48 0.32 -1.94 -4.68
N ALA A 49 -0.47 -0.86 -4.63
CA ALA A 49 -0.37 0.12 -3.54
C ALA A 49 -0.73 -0.50 -2.18
N TYR A 50 -1.77 -1.34 -2.12
CA TYR A 50 -2.13 -2.09 -0.92
C TYR A 50 -1.05 -3.11 -0.56
N ALA A 51 -0.46 -3.79 -1.55
CA ALA A 51 0.66 -4.69 -1.32
C ALA A 51 1.88 -3.94 -0.79
N ALA A 52 2.20 -2.75 -1.32
CA ALA A 52 3.33 -1.95 -0.84
C ALA A 52 3.13 -1.54 0.62
N ARG A 53 1.92 -1.10 0.99
CA ARG A 53 1.55 -0.85 2.39
C ARG A 53 1.74 -2.09 3.26
N TRP A 54 1.22 -3.24 2.81
CA TRP A 54 1.31 -4.50 3.53
C TRP A 54 2.77 -4.93 3.76
N VAL A 55 3.61 -4.86 2.73
CA VAL A 55 5.04 -5.19 2.81
C VAL A 55 5.74 -4.23 3.76
N ALA A 56 5.63 -2.91 3.55
CA ALA A 56 6.30 -1.90 4.39
C ALA A 56 5.89 -2.02 5.87
N LYS A 57 4.60 -2.21 6.15
CA LYS A 57 4.10 -2.40 7.51
C LYS A 57 4.70 -3.66 8.16
N ASN A 58 4.84 -4.75 7.41
CA ASN A 58 5.45 -5.97 7.92
C ASN A 58 6.97 -5.85 8.14
N ILE A 59 7.69 -5.14 7.27
CA ILE A 59 9.13 -4.84 7.44
C ILE A 59 9.35 -4.05 8.74
N VAL A 60 8.57 -2.99 8.97
CA VAL A 60 8.66 -2.18 10.20
C VAL A 60 8.23 -2.99 11.42
N ALA A 61 7.12 -3.73 11.35
CA ALA A 61 6.66 -4.55 12.47
C ALA A 61 7.63 -5.71 12.81
N ALA A 62 8.35 -6.24 11.83
CA ALA A 62 9.42 -7.20 12.05
C ALA A 62 10.63 -6.60 12.78
N GLY A 63 10.70 -5.27 12.83
CA GLY A 63 11.79 -4.53 13.47
C GLY A 63 13.03 -4.44 12.59
N LEU A 64 12.89 -4.57 11.27
CA LEU A 64 14.00 -4.39 10.32
C LEU A 64 14.29 -2.92 10.02
N ALA A 65 13.33 -2.03 10.21
CA ALA A 65 13.50 -0.58 10.08
C ALA A 65 12.46 0.13 10.95
N THR A 66 12.68 1.41 11.29
CA THR A 66 11.64 2.25 11.93
C THR A 66 10.86 3.09 10.90
N HIS A 67 11.43 3.27 9.71
CA HIS A 67 10.81 3.90 8.55
C HIS A 67 11.12 3.05 7.30
N CYS A 68 10.13 2.87 6.41
CA CYS A 68 10.33 2.14 5.17
C CYS A 68 9.37 2.62 4.08
N GLU A 69 9.92 3.10 2.96
CA GLU A 69 9.20 3.35 1.72
C GLU A 69 9.50 2.25 0.71
N ILE A 70 8.47 1.83 -0.03
CA ILE A 70 8.58 0.80 -1.06
C ILE A 70 7.87 1.28 -2.33
N GLN A 71 8.57 1.20 -3.45
CA GLN A 71 8.03 1.52 -4.77
C GLN A 71 7.98 0.25 -5.63
N PHE A 72 6.83 0.02 -6.26
CA PHE A 72 6.66 -1.01 -7.29
C PHE A 72 6.30 -0.35 -8.61
N SER A 73 6.79 -0.91 -9.71
CA SER A 73 6.35 -0.54 -11.06
C SER A 73 6.05 -1.76 -11.90
N TYR A 74 5.11 -1.62 -12.85
CA TYR A 74 4.65 -2.69 -13.73
C TYR A 74 4.54 -2.18 -15.16
N ALA A 75 4.83 -3.05 -16.12
CA ALA A 75 4.47 -2.84 -17.51
C ALA A 75 3.14 -3.54 -17.82
N ILE A 76 2.30 -2.93 -18.66
CA ILE A 76 1.03 -3.52 -19.08
C ILE A 76 1.29 -4.89 -19.72
N GLY A 77 0.56 -5.92 -19.27
CA GLY A 77 0.70 -7.30 -19.75
C GLY A 77 1.83 -8.09 -19.09
N VAL A 78 2.67 -7.48 -18.25
CA VAL A 78 3.75 -8.16 -17.54
C VAL A 78 3.33 -8.46 -16.11
N ALA A 79 3.37 -9.75 -15.72
CA ALA A 79 2.89 -10.19 -14.42
C ALA A 79 3.83 -9.80 -13.27
N LYS A 80 5.15 -9.91 -13.47
CA LYS A 80 6.13 -9.55 -12.43
C LYS A 80 6.35 -8.03 -12.43
N PRO A 81 6.61 -7.40 -11.27
CA PRO A 81 7.07 -6.02 -11.23
C PRO A 81 8.34 -5.86 -12.08
N ILE A 82 8.46 -4.74 -12.80
CA ILE A 82 9.67 -4.41 -13.54
C ILE A 82 10.72 -3.77 -12.63
N SER A 83 10.28 -3.14 -11.52
CA SER A 83 11.17 -2.67 -10.46
C SER A 83 10.52 -2.82 -9.09
N ILE A 84 11.37 -3.09 -8.10
CA ILE A 84 11.10 -2.97 -6.67
C ILE A 84 12.22 -2.13 -6.09
N HIS A 85 11.87 -1.00 -5.49
CA HIS A 85 12.81 -0.13 -4.80
C HIS A 85 12.39 -0.01 -3.33
N VAL A 86 13.38 0.00 -2.45
CA VAL A 86 13.23 0.10 -0.99
C VAL A 86 14.12 1.22 -0.51
N ASP A 87 13.59 2.06 0.36
CA ASP A 87 14.34 3.08 1.07
C ASP A 87 13.93 3.03 2.55
N THR A 88 14.88 2.73 3.44
CA THR A 88 14.65 2.74 4.89
C THR A 88 15.03 4.04 5.58
N TYR A 89 15.44 5.06 4.81
CA TYR A 89 15.86 6.37 5.30
C TYR A 89 16.88 6.25 6.43
N GLU A 90 17.87 5.38 6.22
CA GLU A 90 18.96 5.10 7.16
C GLU A 90 18.52 4.50 8.51
N THR A 91 17.27 4.03 8.62
CA THR A 91 16.75 3.38 9.84
C THR A 91 16.83 1.85 9.80
N GLY A 92 17.27 1.28 8.68
CA GLY A 92 17.37 -0.16 8.46
C GLY A 92 18.44 -0.83 9.32
N LYS A 93 18.12 -2.00 9.91
CA LYS A 93 19.09 -2.92 10.51
C LYS A 93 19.88 -3.72 9.47
N LEU A 94 19.34 -3.83 8.27
CA LEU A 94 19.95 -4.42 7.09
C LEU A 94 19.97 -3.37 5.98
N SER A 95 20.85 -3.55 4.98
CA SER A 95 20.84 -2.67 3.81
C SER A 95 19.52 -2.78 3.04
N ASP A 96 19.12 -1.71 2.37
CA ASP A 96 17.91 -1.68 1.54
C ASP A 96 17.93 -2.77 0.46
N HIS A 97 19.10 -3.08 -0.08
CA HIS A 97 19.29 -4.20 -1.01
C HIS A 97 18.91 -5.55 -0.37
N LYS A 98 19.36 -5.80 0.86
CA LYS A 98 19.01 -7.04 1.58
C LYS A 98 17.53 -7.10 1.92
N ILE A 99 16.92 -5.99 2.30
CA ILE A 99 15.47 -5.92 2.52
C ILE A 99 14.74 -6.19 1.20
N CYS A 100 15.21 -5.65 0.08
CA CYS A 100 14.65 -5.93 -1.26
C CYS A 100 14.77 -7.41 -1.66
N GLU A 101 15.88 -8.08 -1.35
CA GLU A 101 16.04 -9.54 -1.54
C GLU A 101 15.00 -10.33 -0.72
N ILE A 102 14.82 -9.98 0.56
CA ILE A 102 13.83 -10.60 1.45
C ILE A 102 12.42 -10.42 0.86
N ILE A 103 12.09 -9.21 0.39
CA ILE A 103 10.80 -8.92 -0.23
C ILE A 103 10.58 -9.79 -1.47
N ASN A 104 11.55 -9.87 -2.38
CA ASN A 104 11.46 -10.69 -3.59
C ASN A 104 11.28 -12.18 -3.29
N LYS A 105 11.84 -12.67 -2.17
CA LYS A 105 11.74 -14.07 -1.78
C LYS A 105 10.42 -14.42 -1.11
N LEU A 106 9.91 -13.54 -0.23
CA LEU A 106 8.76 -13.84 0.62
C LEU A 106 7.42 -13.39 0.02
N PHE A 107 7.43 -12.39 -0.86
CA PHE A 107 6.21 -11.78 -1.38
C PHE A 107 6.06 -12.03 -2.88
N ASP A 108 5.02 -12.77 -3.26
CA ASP A 108 4.64 -12.89 -4.67
C ASP A 108 3.82 -11.66 -5.09
N LEU A 109 4.50 -10.71 -5.71
CA LEU A 109 3.96 -9.42 -6.11
C LEU A 109 3.32 -9.44 -7.52
N ARG A 110 3.03 -10.61 -8.10
CA ARG A 110 2.22 -10.66 -9.31
C ARG A 110 0.77 -10.25 -9.00
N PRO A 111 0.05 -9.53 -9.88
CA PRO A 111 -1.31 -9.04 -9.59
C PRO A 111 -2.27 -10.12 -9.07
N ALA A 112 -2.25 -11.31 -9.69
CA ALA A 112 -3.09 -12.43 -9.26
C ALA A 112 -2.71 -12.97 -7.87
N ALA A 113 -1.42 -12.98 -7.55
CA ALA A 113 -0.92 -13.43 -6.25
C ALA A 113 -1.25 -12.40 -5.16
N ILE A 114 -1.11 -11.10 -5.44
CA ILE A 114 -1.54 -10.02 -4.52
C ILE A 114 -3.03 -10.17 -4.21
N ILE A 115 -3.86 -10.36 -5.23
CA ILE A 115 -5.31 -10.57 -5.06
C ILE A 115 -5.60 -11.76 -4.14
N LYS A 116 -4.86 -12.85 -4.28
CA LYS A 116 -5.03 -14.06 -3.47
C LYS A 116 -4.54 -13.84 -2.04
N SER A 117 -3.32 -13.33 -1.86
CA SER A 117 -2.69 -13.14 -0.55
C SER A 117 -3.45 -12.14 0.33
N LEU A 118 -4.01 -11.10 -0.27
CA LEU A 118 -4.81 -10.10 0.44
C LEU A 118 -6.31 -10.36 0.37
N ASP A 119 -6.75 -11.48 -0.22
CA ASP A 119 -8.16 -11.84 -0.37
C ASP A 119 -9.03 -10.67 -0.87
N LEU A 120 -8.67 -10.14 -2.05
CA LEU A 120 -9.23 -8.88 -2.55
C LEU A 120 -10.54 -9.04 -3.35
N LYS A 121 -10.91 -10.26 -3.79
CA LYS A 121 -12.13 -10.49 -4.57
C LYS A 121 -13.39 -10.55 -3.67
N ARG A 122 -13.63 -9.47 -2.93
CA ARG A 122 -14.73 -9.32 -1.97
C ARG A 122 -15.29 -7.89 -2.00
N PRO A 123 -16.54 -7.68 -1.56
CA PRO A 123 -17.17 -6.35 -1.52
C PRO A 123 -16.71 -5.51 -0.32
N ILE A 124 -15.41 -5.24 -0.21
CA ILE A 124 -14.77 -4.63 0.98
C ILE A 124 -14.40 -3.14 0.83
N TYR A 125 -14.58 -2.56 -0.35
CA TYR A 125 -13.95 -1.26 -0.69
C TYR A 125 -14.74 -0.01 -0.33
N ARG A 126 -16.05 -0.14 -0.02
CA ARG A 126 -16.87 1.05 0.29
C ARG A 126 -16.36 1.78 1.52
N GLU A 127 -15.79 1.05 2.47
CA GLU A 127 -15.29 1.61 3.71
C GLU A 127 -13.93 2.32 3.55
N THR A 128 -13.17 1.99 2.50
CA THR A 128 -11.87 2.63 2.21
C THR A 128 -12.04 4.01 1.60
N ALA A 129 -13.18 4.28 0.93
CA ALA A 129 -13.43 5.52 0.19
C ALA A 129 -13.61 6.79 1.05
N ARG A 130 -13.38 6.69 2.37
CA ARG A 130 -13.36 7.80 3.32
C ARG A 130 -12.36 7.49 4.44
N ASN A 131 -11.81 8.53 5.05
CA ASN A 131 -10.93 8.44 6.21
C ASN A 131 -9.66 7.59 5.97
N GLY A 132 -9.13 7.63 4.74
CA GLY A 132 -7.89 6.94 4.38
C GLY A 132 -8.06 5.44 4.13
N HIS A 133 -7.26 4.94 3.20
CA HIS A 133 -7.15 3.51 2.89
C HIS A 133 -6.17 2.78 3.83
N PHE A 134 -5.24 3.52 4.46
CA PHE A 134 -4.16 2.99 5.27
C PHE A 134 -4.23 3.46 6.73
N GLY A 135 -3.64 2.69 7.64
CA GLY A 135 -3.53 3.02 9.07
C GLY A 135 -4.73 2.62 9.92
N ARG A 136 -5.74 1.96 9.34
CA ARG A 136 -6.95 1.49 10.04
C ARG A 136 -6.99 -0.04 10.10
N GLU A 137 -6.85 -0.62 11.28
CA GLU A 137 -6.83 -2.09 11.48
C GLU A 137 -8.24 -2.68 11.54
N LEU A 138 -8.95 -2.64 10.41
CA LEU A 138 -10.29 -3.17 10.28
C LEU A 138 -10.27 -4.61 9.73
N PRO A 139 -11.27 -5.46 10.05
CA PRO A 139 -11.28 -6.87 9.64
C PRO A 139 -11.10 -7.09 8.14
N ASN A 140 -11.60 -6.17 7.32
CA ASN A 140 -11.55 -6.25 5.86
C ASN A 140 -10.26 -5.69 5.25
N PHE A 141 -9.47 -4.92 6.00
CA PHE A 141 -8.26 -4.25 5.49
C PHE A 141 -7.07 -5.20 5.68
N THR A 142 -7.06 -6.25 4.88
CA THR A 142 -6.06 -7.34 4.96
C THR A 142 -4.63 -6.85 4.75
N TRP A 143 -4.43 -5.75 4.02
CA TRP A 143 -3.14 -5.09 3.84
C TRP A 143 -2.60 -4.40 5.12
N GLU A 144 -3.43 -4.23 6.15
CA GLU A 144 -2.99 -3.73 7.45
C GLU A 144 -2.54 -4.85 8.39
N LYS A 145 -2.60 -6.13 7.99
CA LYS A 145 -2.15 -7.24 8.83
C LYS A 145 -0.62 -7.33 8.84
N THR A 146 -0.05 -7.66 10.00
CA THR A 146 1.38 -7.90 10.22
C THR A 146 1.71 -9.40 10.25
N ASN A 147 1.09 -10.17 9.35
CA ASN A 147 1.14 -11.64 9.32
C ASN A 147 2.40 -12.24 8.68
N MET A 148 3.32 -11.42 8.17
CA MET A 148 4.59 -11.86 7.57
C MET A 148 5.79 -11.63 8.50
N VAL A 149 5.58 -11.08 9.70
CA VAL A 149 6.65 -10.70 10.64
C VAL A 149 7.59 -11.87 10.94
N ASP A 150 7.06 -13.04 11.31
CA ASP A 150 7.89 -14.20 11.66
C ASP A 150 8.69 -14.72 10.47
N ALA A 151 8.09 -14.74 9.28
CA ALA A 151 8.77 -15.14 8.05
C ALA A 151 9.91 -14.18 7.69
N ILE A 152 9.68 -12.87 7.85
CA ILE A 152 10.68 -11.83 7.62
C ILE A 152 11.83 -11.95 8.61
N ARG A 153 11.54 -12.11 9.91
CA ARG A 153 12.56 -12.27 10.95
C ARG A 153 13.42 -13.50 10.70
N LYS A 154 12.79 -14.64 10.42
CA LYS A 154 13.48 -15.88 10.06
C LYS A 154 14.40 -15.70 8.85
N GLU A 155 13.94 -15.04 7.79
CA GLU A 155 14.76 -14.80 6.60
C GLU A 155 15.89 -13.80 6.87
N ALA A 156 15.65 -12.80 7.71
CA ALA A 156 16.64 -11.82 8.14
C ALA A 156 17.65 -12.36 9.17
N GLY A 157 17.39 -13.54 9.75
CA GLY A 157 18.23 -14.14 10.78
C GLY A 157 18.14 -13.47 12.16
N ILE A 158 16.99 -12.86 12.48
CA ILE A 158 16.72 -12.19 13.77
C ILE A 158 15.50 -12.74 14.50
#